data_AF-A0A350YVF4-F1
#
_entry.id   AF-A0A350YVF4-F1
#
_cell.length_a   1.000
_cell.length_b   1.000
_cell.length_c   1.000
_cell.angle_alpha   90.00
_cell.angle_beta   90.00
_cell.angle_gamma   90.00
#
_symmetry.space_group_name_H-M   'P 1'
#
loop_
_entity.id
_entity.type
_entity.pdbx_description
1 polymer ?
#
loop_
_entity_poly.entity_id
_entity_poly.type
_entity_poly.pdbx_seq_one_letter_code
_entity_poly.pdbx_strand_id
1 'polypeptide(L)'
;VLLLAGAILIVILMMISLKWKISYHTAAAGSLFGLVTALSLRLGANPLVLLSIIAVVSGLIGTARVILLKSSLTETLAGFPIGFLVFFLIFFLL
;
A
#
# COMPACT_ATOMS: atom_id res chain seq x y z
N VAL A 1 9.77 14.14 0.15
CA VAL A 1 9.41 12.92 0.91
C VAL A 1 8.61 11.93 0.07
N LEU A 2 7.50 12.33 -0.56
CA LEU A 2 6.66 11.43 -1.37
C LEU A 2 7.40 10.70 -2.50
N LEU A 3 8.18 11.42 -3.32
CA LEU A 3 8.96 10.81 -4.41
C LEU A 3 10.02 9.83 -3.90
N LEU A 4 10.65 10.15 -2.77
CA LEU A 4 11.64 9.27 -2.13
C LEU A 4 10.98 7.98 -1.62
N ALA A 5 9.85 8.10 -0.92
CA ALA A 5 9.09 6.95 -0.45
C ALA A 5 8.61 6.05 -1.60
N GLY A 6 8.13 6.68 -2.69
CA GLY A 6 7.74 5.97 -3.90
C GLY A 6 8.91 5.24 -4.56
N ALA A 7 10.08 5.88 -4.69
CA ALA A 7 11.27 5.24 -5.23
C ALA A 7 11.72 4.04 -4.39
N ILE A 8 11.75 4.18 -3.06
CA ILE A 8 12.10 3.09 -2.14
C ILE A 8 11.11 1.93 -2.29
N LEU A 9 9.80 2.22 -2.33
CA LEU A 9 8.77 1.20 -2.51
C LEU A 9 8.93 0.46 -3.84
N ILE A 10 9.20 1.18 -4.94
CA ILE A 10 9.40 0.57 -6.27
C ILE A 10 10.64 -0.34 -6.26
N VAL A 11 11.74 0.09 -5.65
CA VAL A 11 12.95 -0.73 -5.54
C VAL A 11 12.67 -2.00 -4.73
N ILE A 12 11.99 -1.89 -3.59
CA ILE A 12 11.60 -3.05 -2.76
C ILE A 12 10.71 -4.01 -3.55
N LEU A 13 9.66 -3.48 -4.20
CA LEU A 13 8.74 -4.30 -5.00
C LEU A 13 9.46 -4.98 -6.16
N MET A 14 10.38 -4.27 -6.83
CA MET A 14 11.19 -4.83 -7.91
C MET A 14 12.03 -6.01 -7.40
N MET A 15 12.73 -5.86 -6.27
CA MET A 15 13.54 -6.94 -5.69
C MET A 15 12.71 -8.18 -5.34
N ILE A 16 11.51 -7.99 -4.78
CA ILE A 16 10.64 -9.12 -4.42
C ILE A 16 10.03 -9.75 -5.68
N SER A 17 9.65 -8.93 -6.66
CA SER A 17 9.07 -9.35 -7.95
C SER A 17 10.00 -10.26 -8.77
N LEU A 18 11.32 -10.22 -8.51
CA LEU A 18 12.29 -11.15 -9.12
C LEU A 18 12.09 -12.61 -8.69
N LYS A 19 11.60 -12.85 -7.47
CA LYS A 19 11.37 -14.22 -6.94
C LYS A 19 9.90 -14.59 -6.83
N TRP A 20 9.03 -13.61 -6.63
CA TRP A 20 7.60 -13.83 -6.41
C TRP A 20 6.79 -12.64 -6.94
N LYS A 21 5.85 -12.87 -7.87
CA LYS A 21 5.16 -11.81 -8.61
C LYS A 21 4.16 -11.02 -7.75
N ILE A 22 4.63 -10.04 -6.99
CA ILE A 22 3.75 -9.17 -6.19
C ILE A 22 2.94 -8.21 -7.06
N SER A 23 1.70 -7.95 -6.65
CA SER A 23 0.84 -6.96 -7.29
C SER A 23 1.20 -5.52 -6.87
N TYR A 24 1.72 -4.74 -7.82
CA TYR A 24 2.05 -3.32 -7.61
C TYR A 24 0.82 -2.46 -7.26
N HIS A 25 -0.37 -2.82 -7.75
CA HIS A 25 -1.60 -2.05 -7.53
C HIS A 25 -2.06 -2.13 -6.06
N THR A 26 -1.91 -3.30 -5.44
CA THR A 26 -2.25 -3.51 -4.03
C THR A 26 -1.21 -2.87 -3.11
N ALA A 27 0.05 -2.84 -3.53
CA ALA A 27 1.09 -2.08 -2.83
C ALA A 27 0.85 -0.57 -2.91
N ALA A 28 0.41 -0.05 -4.06
CA ALA A 28 0.01 1.34 -4.19
C ALA A 28 -1.18 1.67 -3.26
N ALA A 29 -2.21 0.82 -3.22
CA ALA A 29 -3.35 1.01 -2.30
C ALA A 29 -2.91 1.00 -0.82
N GLY A 30 -2.05 0.06 -0.43
CA GLY A 30 -1.48 0.01 0.92
C GLY A 30 -0.64 1.23 1.27
N SER A 31 0.15 1.74 0.32
CA SER A 31 0.97 2.95 0.52
C SER A 31 0.12 4.22 0.75
N LEU A 32 -1.01 4.33 0.05
CA LEU A 32 -1.94 5.43 0.22
C LEU A 32 -2.63 5.37 1.60
N PHE A 33 -3.00 4.16 2.04
CA PHE A 33 -3.50 3.94 3.39
C PHE A 33 -2.45 4.32 4.45
N GLY A 34 -1.22 3.82 4.32
CA GLY A 34 -0.11 4.11 5.26
C GLY A 34 0.25 5.59 5.34
N LEU A 35 0.22 6.31 4.22
CA LEU A 35 0.41 7.76 4.17
C LEU A 35 -0.63 8.50 5.01
N VAL A 36 -1.91 8.21 4.77
CA VAL A 36 -3.02 8.87 5.48
C VAL A 36 -2.98 8.53 6.96
N THR A 37 -2.65 7.29 7.33
CA THR A 37 -2.46 6.89 8.72
C THR A 37 -1.29 7.64 9.38
N ALA A 38 -0.14 7.77 8.72
CA ALA A 38 1.00 8.49 9.28
C ALA A 38 0.70 9.98 9.49
N LEU A 39 0.06 10.62 8.50
CA LEU A 39 -0.34 12.03 8.59
C LEU A 39 -1.42 12.26 9.66
N SER A 40 -2.38 11.34 9.80
CA SER A 40 -3.38 11.36 10.87
C SER A 40 -2.73 11.46 12.24
N LEU A 41 -1.76 10.57 12.51
CA LEU A 41 -1.10 10.50 13.80
C LEU A 41 -0.23 11.73 14.07
N ARG A 42 0.46 12.25 13.04
CA ARG A 42 1.27 13.47 13.17
C ARG A 42 0.44 14.73 13.38
N LEU A 43 -0.70 14.85 12.70
CA LEU A 43 -1.52 16.05 12.72
C LEU A 43 -2.60 16.02 13.82
N GLY A 44 -2.77 14.90 14.52
CA GLY A 44 -3.88 14.70 15.48
C GLY A 44 -5.26 14.73 14.82
N ALA A 45 -5.32 14.57 13.50
CA ALA A 45 -6.56 14.55 12.73
C ALA A 45 -7.20 13.17 12.82
N ASN A 46 -8.52 13.11 12.67
CA ASN A 46 -9.28 11.85 12.74
C ASN A 46 -9.86 11.46 11.36
N PRO A 47 -9.06 10.87 10.45
CA PRO A 47 -9.47 10.51 9.10
C PRO A 47 -10.15 9.14 9.04
N LEU A 48 -10.89 8.74 10.09
CA LEU A 48 -11.60 7.45 10.12
C LEU A 48 -12.45 7.22 8.88
N VAL A 49 -13.19 8.24 8.43
CA VAL A 49 -14.02 8.15 7.22
C VAL A 49 -13.16 7.93 5.97
N LEU A 50 -12.07 8.69 5.84
CA LEU A 50 -11.17 8.58 4.69
C LEU A 50 -10.44 7.23 4.66
N LEU A 51 -9.94 6.76 5.80
CA LEU A 51 -9.33 5.44 5.95
C LEU A 51 -10.31 4.32 5.62
N SER A 52 -11.57 4.46 6.06
CA SER A 52 -12.63 3.48 5.75
C SER A 52 -12.88 3.40 4.23
N ILE A 53 -12.96 4.55 3.55
CA ILE A 53 -13.12 4.60 2.09
C ILE A 53 -11.92 3.94 1.39
N ILE A 54 -10.69 4.29 1.79
CA ILE A 54 -9.47 3.71 1.21
C ILE A 54 -9.43 2.19 1.44
N ALA A 55 -9.83 1.71 2.62
CA ALA A 55 -9.91 0.28 2.92
C ALA A 55 -10.88 -0.44 1.99
N VAL A 56 -12.11 0.08 1.82
CA VAL A 56 -13.12 -0.50 0.92
C VAL A 56 -12.62 -0.53 -0.52
N VAL A 57 -12.07 0.58 -1.01
CA VAL A 57 -11.52 0.67 -2.38
C VAL A 57 -10.34 -0.29 -2.56
N SER A 58 -9.46 -0.42 -1.57
CA SER A 58 -8.35 -1.36 -1.61
C SER A 58 -8.81 -2.82 -1.67
N GLY A 59 -9.88 -3.18 -0.95
CA GLY A 59 -10.51 -4.48 -1.00
C GLY A 59 -11.14 -4.78 -2.36
N LEU A 60 -11.80 -3.79 -2.98
CA LEU A 60 -12.33 -3.90 -4.34
C LEU A 60 -11.22 -4.08 -5.37
N ILE A 61 -10.12 -3.32 -5.28
CA ILE A 61 -8.96 -3.46 -6.17
C ILE A 61 -8.35 -4.85 -6.04
N GLY A 62 -8.16 -5.35 -4.82
CA GLY A 62 -7.62 -6.69 -4.58
C GLY A 62 -8.53 -7.79 -5.15
N THR A 63 -9.83 -7.69 -4.89
CA THR A 63 -10.83 -8.65 -5.37
C THR A 63 -10.90 -8.67 -6.90
N ALA A 64 -10.92 -7.50 -7.56
CA ALA A 64 -10.89 -7.42 -9.01
C ALA A 64 -9.64 -8.07 -9.61
N ARG A 65 -8.47 -7.93 -8.98
CA ARG A 65 -7.21 -8.50 -9.46
C ARG A 65 -7.19 -10.03 -9.35
N VAL A 66 -7.79 -10.58 -8.30
CA VAL A 66 -7.96 -12.03 -8.11
C VAL A 66 -8.98 -12.60 -9.11
N ILE A 67 -10.14 -11.95 -9.28
CA ILE A 67 -11.19 -12.38 -10.21
C ILE A 67 -10.72 -12.34 -11.67
N LEU A 68 -9.91 -11.34 -12.04
CA LEU A 68 -9.33 -11.23 -13.38
C LEU A 68 -8.15 -12.19 -13.62
N LEU A 69 -7.84 -13.10 -12.68
CA LEU A 69 -6.71 -14.04 -12.74
C LEU A 69 -5.36 -13.36 -13.01
N LYS A 70 -5.24 -12.06 -12.70
CA LYS A 70 -4.01 -11.28 -12.92
C LYS A 70 -3.03 -11.39 -11.76
N SER A 71 -3.49 -11.83 -10.60
CA SER A 71 -2.66 -12.00 -9.41
C SER A 71 -3.23 -13.10 -8.52
N SER A 72 -2.36 -13.89 -7.91
CA SER A 72 -2.71 -14.81 -6.83
C SER A 72 -3.24 -14.03 -5.61
N LEU A 73 -4.09 -14.67 -4.81
CA LEU A 73 -4.54 -14.14 -3.53
C LEU A 73 -3.36 -13.80 -2.61
N THR A 74 -2.32 -14.64 -2.61
CA THR A 74 -1.11 -14.44 -1.79
C THR A 74 -0.27 -13.25 -2.25
N GLU A 75 -0.20 -12.99 -3.56
CA GLU A 75 0.51 -11.84 -4.14
C GLU A 75 -0.20 -10.51 -3.84
N THR A 76 -1.54 -10.55 -3.85
CA THR A 76 -2.42 -9.44 -3.54
C THR A 76 -2.34 -9.08 -2.05
N LEU A 77 -2.40 -10.10 -1.18
CA LEU A 77 -2.33 -9.94 0.27
C LEU A 77 -0.94 -9.49 0.74
N ALA A 78 0.14 -9.91 0.06
CA ALA A 78 1.50 -9.48 0.40
C ALA A 78 1.81 -8.04 -0.04
N GLY A 79 1.27 -7.58 -1.17
CA GLY A 79 1.55 -6.23 -1.68
C GLY A 79 1.06 -5.13 -0.75
N PHE A 80 -0.15 -5.26 -0.19
CA PHE A 80 -0.75 -4.25 0.69
C PHE A 80 0.09 -3.89 1.94
N PRO A 81 0.47 -4.85 2.81
CA PRO A 81 1.26 -4.55 4.02
C PRO A 81 2.64 -4.00 3.70
N ILE A 82 3.27 -4.41 2.59
CA ILE A 82 4.57 -3.85 2.16
C ILE A 82 4.41 -2.36 1.84
N GLY A 83 3.42 -2.01 1.02
CA GLY A 83 3.13 -0.61 0.69
C GLY A 83 2.80 0.21 1.93
N PHE A 84 1.96 -0.32 2.81
CA PHE A 84 1.59 0.29 4.08
C PHE A 84 2.82 0.60 4.93
N LEU A 85 3.65 -0.41 5.23
CA LEU A 85 4.80 -0.25 6.12
C LEU A 85 5.80 0.77 5.59
N VAL A 86 6.13 0.72 4.29
CA VAL A 86 7.10 1.64 3.69
C VAL A 86 6.65 3.09 3.82
N PHE A 87 5.42 3.40 3.42
CA PHE A 87 4.93 4.78 3.47
C PHE A 87 4.61 5.22 4.89
N PHE A 88 4.06 4.35 5.72
CA PHE A 88 3.79 4.65 7.12
C PHE A 88 5.10 5.03 7.84
N LEU A 89 6.13 4.19 7.74
CA LEU A 89 7.38 4.41 8.47
C LEU A 89 8.11 5.67 8.00
N ILE A 90 8.17 5.90 6.67
CA ILE A 90 8.83 7.08 6.11
C ILE A 90 8.09 8.36 6.52
N PHE A 91 6.78 8.44 6.34
CA PHE A 91 6.04 9.66 6.67
C PHE A 91 5.83 9.88 8.17
N PHE A 92 5.92 8.82 8.99
CA PHE A 92 5.83 8.93 10.44
C PHE A 92 7.15 9.40 11.06
N LEU A 93 8.29 8.89 10.57
CA LEU A 93 9.61 9.21 11.10
C LEU A 93 10.21 10.50 10.52
N LEU A 94 9.95 10.77 9.25
CA LEU A 94 10.55 11.87 8.46
C LEU A 94 9.55 13.01 8.32
#